data_AF-A0A9E2R5S1-F1
#
_entry.id   AF-A0A9E2R5S1-F1
#
_cell.length_a   1.000
_cell.length_b   1.000
_cell.length_c   1.000
_cell.angle_alpha   90.00
_cell.angle_beta   90.00
_cell.angle_gamma   90.00
#
_symmetry.space_group_name_H-M   'P 1'
#
loop_
_entity.id
_entity.type
_entity.pdbx_description
1 polymer ?
#
loop_
_entity_poly.entity_id
_entity_poly.type
_entity_poly.pdbx_seq_one_letter_code
_entity_poly.pdbx_strand_id
1 'polypeptide(L)' 'DALRELAVQAIHKGTGARALRSLLEKLMLDVMYEIPSNEDIAGVTITRAVVQGETKPLIRRKPGQAAAA' A
#
# COMPACT_ATOMS: atom_id res chain seq x y z
N ASP A 1 -0.48 11.08 -5.20
CA ASP A 1 0.30 10.63 -6.38
C ASP A 1 0.25 9.13 -6.65
N ALA A 2 0.28 8.25 -5.63
CA ALA A 2 0.18 6.79 -5.83
C ALA A 2 -1.05 6.36 -6.67
N LEU A 3 -2.23 6.94 -6.40
CA LEU A 3 -3.45 6.66 -7.18
C LEU A 3 -3.33 7.06 -8.65
N ARG A 4 -2.66 8.19 -8.93
CA ARG A 4 -2.43 8.64 -10.33
C ARG A 4 -1.47 7.70 -11.04
N GLU A 5 -0.42 7.26 -10.35
CA GLU A 5 0.52 6.27 -10.87
C GLU A 5 -0.16 4.95 -11.23
N LEU A 6 -0.98 4.42 -10.31
CA LEU A 6 -1.79 3.22 -10.56
C LEU A 6 -2.71 3.38 -11.78
N ALA A 7 -3.35 4.54 -11.92
CA ALA A 7 -4.20 4.84 -13.07
C ALA A 7 -3.41 4.88 -14.39
N VAL A 8 -2.23 5.50 -14.41
CA VAL A 8 -1.34 5.53 -15.58
C VAL A 8 -0.93 4.11 -15.98
N GLN A 9 -0.49 3.29 -15.02
CA GLN A 9 -0.14 1.89 -15.30
C GLN A 9 -1.33 1.06 -15.81
N ALA A 10 -2.54 1.31 -15.27
CA ALA A 10 -3.77 0.65 -15.72
C ALA A 10 -4.14 1.03 -17.16
N ILE A 11 -3.97 2.30 -17.54
CA ILE A 11 -4.17 2.77 -18.92
C ILE A 11 -3.18 2.09 -19.86
N HIS A 12 -1.90 2.02 -19.50
CA HIS A 12 -0.88 1.34 -20.31
C HIS A 12 -1.14 -0.16 -20.49
N LYS A 13 -1.77 -0.82 -19.51
CA LYS A 13 -2.18 -2.24 -19.62
C LYS A 13 -3.40 -2.46 -20.53
N GLY A 14 -4.12 -1.42 -20.95
CA GLY A 14 -5.16 -1.49 -21.99
C GLY A 14 -6.52 -2.08 -21.58
N THR A 15 -6.71 -2.48 -20.31
CA THR A 15 -8.00 -3.03 -19.83
C THR A 15 -8.75 -2.10 -18.87
N GLY A 16 -8.27 -0.86 -18.74
CA GLY A 16 -8.92 0.21 -17.98
C GLY A 16 -9.11 -0.15 -16.50
N ALA A 17 -10.33 0.02 -15.99
CA ALA A 17 -10.64 -0.22 -14.57
C ALA A 17 -10.36 -1.66 -14.12
N ARG A 18 -10.39 -2.65 -15.03
CA ARG A 18 -10.05 -4.05 -14.71
C ARG A 18 -8.56 -4.20 -14.39
N ALA A 19 -7.68 -3.54 -15.16
CA ALA A 19 -6.26 -3.50 -14.83
C ALA A 19 -6.00 -2.83 -13.49
N LEU A 20 -6.72 -1.74 -13.19
CA LEU A 20 -6.56 -1.02 -11.92
C LEU A 20 -6.82 -1.93 -10.72
N ARG A 21 -7.92 -2.71 -10.76
CA ARG A 21 -8.23 -3.69 -9.70
C ARG A 21 -7.10 -4.71 -9.53
N SER A 22 -6.63 -5.30 -10.63
CA SER A 22 -5.55 -6.30 -10.60
C SER A 22 -4.23 -5.73 -10.06
N LEU A 23 -3.88 -4.51 -10.43
CA LEU A 23 -2.69 -3.82 -9.91
C LEU A 23 -2.80 -3.56 -8.41
N LEU A 24 -3.98 -3.11 -7.96
CA LEU A 24 -4.24 -2.88 -6.54
C LEU A 24 -4.19 -4.17 -5.72
N GLU A 25 -4.83 -5.25 -6.21
CA GLU A 25 -4.81 -6.56 -5.54
C GLU A 25 -3.38 -7.09 -5.40
N LYS A 26 -2.56 -6.99 -6.45
CA LYS A 26 -1.16 -7.38 -6.41
C LYS A 26 -0.36 -6.57 -5.38
N LEU A 27 -0.56 -5.25 -5.35
CA LEU A 27 0.12 -4.36 -4.41
C LEU A 27 -0.26 -4.65 -2.95
N MET A 28 -1.53 -4.97 -2.73
CA MET A 28 -2.08 -5.21 -1.41
C MET A 28 -1.82 -6.62 -0.87
N LEU A 29 -1.35 -7.55 -1.68
CA LEU A 29 -1.23 -8.97 -1.30
C LEU A 29 -0.33 -9.15 -0.07
N ASP A 30 0.89 -8.58 -0.11
CA ASP A 30 1.83 -8.67 1.02
C ASP A 30 1.31 -7.90 2.24
N VAL A 31 0.71 -6.73 2.01
CA VAL A 31 0.15 -5.85 3.03
C VAL A 31 -0.98 -6.54 3.81
N MET A 32 -1.89 -7.21 3.09
CA MET A 32 -3.02 -7.93 3.67
C MET A 32 -2.60 -9.23 4.35
N TYR A 33 -1.42 -9.77 4.03
CA TYR A 33 -0.87 -10.94 4.72
C TYR A 33 -0.18 -10.55 6.04
N GLU A 34 0.62 -9.47 6.03
CA GLU A 34 1.44 -9.08 7.18
C GLU A 34 0.65 -8.35 8.27
N ILE A 35 -0.32 -7.50 7.91
CA ILE A 35 -1.02 -6.64 8.87
C ILE A 35 -1.96 -7.38 9.83
N PRO A 36 -2.82 -8.32 9.41
CA PRO A 36 -3.87 -8.86 10.27
C PRO A 36 -3.36 -9.47 11.58
N SER A 37 -2.14 -9.99 11.57
CA SER A 37 -1.50 -10.63 12.72
C SER A 37 -0.85 -9.65 13.70
N ASN A 38 -0.81 -8.35 13.39
CA ASN A 38 -0.07 -7.35 14.14
C ASN A 38 -0.98 -6.21 14.63
N GLU A 39 -1.42 -6.32 15.89
CA GLU A 39 -2.30 -5.33 16.52
C GLU A 39 -1.62 -3.98 16.80
N ASP A 40 -0.30 -3.88 16.71
CA ASP A 40 0.44 -2.63 16.91
C ASP A 40 0.41 -1.72 15.69
N ILE A 41 -0.14 -2.17 14.56
CA ILE A 41 -0.22 -1.37 13.34
C ILE A 41 -1.40 -0.39 13.41
N ALA A 42 -1.10 0.91 13.26
CA ALA A 42 -2.06 2.00 13.24
C ALA A 42 -2.40 2.51 11.83
N GLY A 43 -1.65 2.08 10.82
CA GLY A 43 -1.94 2.43 9.42
C GLY A 43 -0.78 2.13 8.49
N VAL A 44 -1.09 2.06 7.20
CA VAL A 44 -0.11 1.87 6.13
C VAL A 44 -0.26 2.96 5.09
N THR A 45 0.87 3.50 4.65
CA THR A 45 0.93 4.54 3.62
C THR A 45 1.56 3.98 2.35
N ILE A 46 0.83 4.10 1.25
CA ILE A 46 1.27 3.72 -0.09
C ILE A 46 1.67 4.98 -0.86
N THR A 47 2.94 5.05 -1.26
CA THR A 47 3.49 6.18 -2.04
C THR A 47 3.60 5.83 -3.52
N ARG A 48 3.94 6.80 -4.37
CA ARG A 48 4.23 6.53 -5.79
C ARG A 48 5.37 5.51 -5.95
N ALA A 49 6.45 5.67 -5.17
CA ALA A 49 7.60 4.76 -5.22
C ALA A 49 7.20 3.31 -4.87
N VAL A 50 6.23 3.12 -3.96
CA VAL A 50 5.67 1.80 -3.65
C VAL A 50 4.93 1.20 -4.85
N VAL A 51 4.12 2.01 -5.55
CA VAL A 51 3.43 1.57 -6.79
C VAL A 51 4.41 1.25 -7.92
N GLN A 52 5.55 1.95 -7.98
CA GLN A 52 6.62 1.69 -8.95
C GLN A 52 7.51 0.49 -8.56
N GLY A 53 7.30 -0.09 -7.37
CA GLY A 53 8.10 -1.22 -6.87
C GLY A 53 9.49 -0.83 -6.37
N GLU A 54 9.75 0.46 -6.16
CA GLU A 54 11.06 0.99 -5.74
C GLU A 54 11.27 0.87 -4.23
N THR A 55 10.18 0.94 -3.45
CA THR A 55 10.21 0.91 -1.98
C THR A 55 9.07 0.09 -1.41
N LYS A 56 9.20 -0.33 -0.15
CA LYS A 56 8.12 -1.01 0.59
C LYS A 56 7.11 -0.01 1.19
N PRO A 57 5.86 -0.42 1.43
CA PRO A 57 4.88 0.37 2.16
C PRO A 57 5.39 0.88 3.52
N LEU A 58 5.01 2.11 3.88
CA LEU A 58 5.36 2.67 5.17
C LEU A 58 4.33 2.24 6.23
N ILE A 59 4.78 1.53 7.27
CA ILE A 59 3.94 1.07 8.37
C ILE A 59 4.05 2.05 9.54
N ARG A 60 2.91 2.64 9.92
CA ARG A 60 2.78 3.46 11.13
C ARG A 60 2.26 2.58 12.26
N ARG A 61 2.98 2.54 13.37
CA ARG A 61 2.56 1.82 14.58
C ARG A 61 1.74 2.71 15.50
N LYS A 62 0.92 2.10 16.36
CA LYS A 62 0.23 2.78 17.45
C LYS A 62 1.29 3.39 18.36
N PRO A 63 1.12 4.63 18.84
CA PRO A 63 1.99 5.14 19.89
C PRO A 63 1.87 4.21 21.10
N GLY A 64 2.98 3.54 21.44
CA GLY A 64 3.04 2.74 22.65
C GLY A 64 2.81 3.64 23.87
N GLN A 65 2.18 3.11 24.91
CA GLN A 65 2.26 3.68 26.26
C GLN A 65 3.73 3.63 26.72
N ALA A 66 4.56 4.53 26.20
CA ALA A 66 5.98 4.66 26.52
C ALA A 66 6.46 6.11 26.40
N ALA A 67 5.53 7.07 26.40
CA ALA A 67 5.81 8.50 26.47
C ALA A 67 5.19 9.13 27.74
N ALA A 68 5.01 8.33 28.78
CA ALA A 68 4.62 8.78 30.12
C ALA A 68 5.51 8.07 31.15
N ALA A 69 6.80 8.41 31.15
CA ALA A 69 7.74 8.14 32.23
C ALA A 69 8.70 9.33 32.31
#